data_AF-A0A7J8NGF3-F1
#
_entry.id   AF-A0A7J8NGF3-F1
#
_cell.length_a   1.000
_cell.length_b   1.000
_cell.length_c   1.000
_cell.angle_alpha   90.00
_cell.angle_beta   90.00
_cell.angle_gamma   90.00
#
_symmetry.space_group_name_H-M   'P 1'
#
loop_
_entity.id
_entity.type
_entity.pdbx_description
1 polymer ?
#
loop_
_entity_poly.entity_id
_entity_poly.type
_entity_poly.pdbx_seq_one_letter_code
_entity_poly.pdbx_strand_id
1 'polypeptide(L)' 'MVSRQNIIRVADFIDSTTRSWRTELILNTFSKDDAQKILQIPLTHIPHDGFLV' A
#
# COMPACT_ATOMS: atom_id res chain seq x y z
N MET A 1 -22.07 -9.99 -18.12
CA MET A 1 -20.60 -9.92 -18.20
C MET A 1 -20.14 -8.97 -17.10
N VAL A 2 -19.62 -9.49 -15.99
CA VAL A 2 -19.24 -8.64 -14.85
C VAL A 2 -17.92 -7.96 -15.22
N SER A 3 -17.96 -6.64 -15.42
CA SER A 3 -16.74 -5.84 -15.59
C SER A 3 -15.89 -6.04 -14.33
N ARG A 4 -14.69 -6.64 -14.47
CA ARG A 4 -13.72 -6.69 -13.38
C ARG A 4 -13.40 -5.24 -13.04
N GLN A 5 -13.99 -4.73 -11.96
CA GLN A 5 -13.57 -3.43 -11.46
C GLN A 5 -12.09 -3.54 -11.14
N ASN A 6 -11.29 -2.63 -11.69
CA ASN A 6 -9.87 -2.53 -11.40
C ASN A 6 -9.75 -1.96 -9.98
N ILE A 7 -10.02 -2.82 -9.00
CA ILE A 7 -10.00 -2.47 -7.58
C ILE A 7 -8.53 -2.35 -7.21
N ILE A 8 -8.07 -1.11 -7.05
CA ILE A 8 -6.76 -0.82 -6.52
C ILE A 8 -6.81 -1.12 -5.03
N ARG A 9 -6.06 -2.13 -4.58
CA ARG A 9 -5.95 -2.50 -3.18
C ARG A 9 -4.79 -1.75 -2.55
N VAL A 10 -4.82 -1.65 -1.22
CA VAL A 10 -3.68 -1.10 -0.45
C VAL A 10 -2.39 -1.86 -0.75
N ALA A 11 -2.48 -3.18 -0.97
CA ALA A 11 -1.34 -4.03 -1.33
C ALA A 11 -0.67 -3.61 -2.66
N ASP A 12 -1.40 -3.02 -3.60
CA ASP A 12 -0.85 -2.59 -4.89
C ASP A 12 0.06 -1.35 -4.75
N PHE A 13 -0.08 -0.60 -3.64
CA PHE A 13 0.77 0.53 -3.29
C PHE A 13 2.00 0.14 -2.45
N ILE A 14 2.17 -1.13 -2.11
CA ILE A 14 3.30 -1.62 -1.30
C ILE A 14 4.22 -2.45 -2.20
N ASP A 15 5.50 -2.14 -2.18
CA ASP A 15 6.51 -3.02 -2.75
C ASP A 15 6.73 -4.21 -1.81
N SER A 16 6.35 -5.41 -2.26
CA SER A 16 6.46 -6.63 -1.48
C SER A 16 7.91 -7.08 -1.23
N THR A 17 8.85 -6.65 -2.06
CA THR A 17 10.27 -7.03 -1.99
C THR A 17 10.99 -6.18 -0.95
N THR A 18 10.80 -4.87 -1.02
CA THR A 18 11.46 -3.91 -0.10
C THR A 18 10.61 -3.61 1.13
N ARG A 19 9.35 -4.04 1.17
CA ARG A 19 8.34 -3.66 2.18
C ARG A 19 8.23 -2.15 2.36
N SER A 20 8.28 -1.41 1.25
CA SER A 20 8.16 0.04 1.25
C SER A 20 6.95 0.49 0.46
N TRP A 21 6.46 1.69 0.77
CA TRP A 21 5.44 2.34 -0.04
C TRP A 21 5.98 2.63 -1.46
N ARG A 22 5.15 2.44 -2.47
CA ARG A 22 5.41 2.87 -3.85
C ARG A 22 5.11 4.37 -3.96
N THR A 23 6.07 5.17 -3.51
CA THR A 23 5.91 6.63 -3.33
C THR A 23 5.38 7.33 -4.57
N GLU A 24 5.93 7.07 -5.75
CA GLU A 24 5.47 7.70 -6.99
C GLU A 24 4.02 7.37 -7.31
N LEU A 25 3.60 6.12 -7.11
CA LEU A 25 2.23 5.69 -7.37
C LEU A 25 1.25 6.35 -6.42
N ILE A 26 1.60 6.47 -5.14
CA ILE A 26 0.78 7.13 -4.12
C ILE A 26 0.65 8.63 -4.42
N LEU A 27 1.74 9.31 -4.76
CA LEU A 27 1.73 10.74 -5.10
C LEU A 27 0.91 11.03 -6.37
N ASN A 28 0.86 10.09 -7.32
CA ASN A 28 0.08 10.25 -8.55
C ASN A 28 -1.40 9.84 -8.40
N THR A 29 -1.77 9.12 -7.34
CA THR A 29 -3.14 8.60 -7.14
C THR A 29 -3.93 9.43 -6.13
N PHE A 30 -3.28 9.89 -5.06
CA PHE A 30 -3.95 10.59 -3.96
C PHE A 30 -3.66 12.09 -3.99
N SER A 31 -4.52 12.86 -3.31
CA SER A 31 -4.24 14.28 -3.07
C SER A 31 -2.94 14.42 -2.28
N LYS A 32 -2.25 15.58 -2.39
CA LYS A 32 -0.99 15.81 -1.67
C LYS A 32 -1.10 15.57 -0.16
N ASP A 33 -2.21 15.99 0.44
CA ASP A 33 -2.45 15.85 1.87
C ASP A 33 -2.65 14.38 2.27
N ASP A 34 -3.43 13.63 1.49
CA ASP A 34 -3.67 12.21 1.73
C ASP A 34 -2.41 11.38 1.48
N ALA A 35 -1.70 11.65 0.38
CA ALA A 35 -0.44 11.00 0.06
C ALA A 35 0.59 11.18 1.19
N GLN A 36 0.69 12.39 1.74
CA GLN A 36 1.57 12.66 2.88
C GLN A 36 1.20 11.82 4.09
N LYS A 37 -0.09 11.71 4.42
CA LYS A 37 -0.57 10.88 5.54
C LYS A 37 -0.27 9.40 5.32
N ILE A 38 -0.48 8.89 4.11
CA ILE A 38 -0.21 7.49 3.75
C ILE A 38 1.28 7.17 3.91
N LEU A 39 2.16 8.03 3.38
CA LEU A 39 3.61 7.81 3.43
C LEU A 39 4.20 7.87 4.84
N GLN A 40 3.47 8.44 5.81
CA GLN A 40 3.86 8.44 7.22
C GLN A 40 3.48 7.14 7.95
N ILE A 41 2.66 6.26 7.34
CA ILE A 41 2.28 4.99 7.94
C ILE A 41 3.49 4.04 7.89
N PRO A 42 4.01 3.57 9.03
CA PRO A 42 5.11 2.62 9.04
C PRO A 42 4.64 1.27 8.50
N LEU A 43 5.35 0.74 7.49
CA LEU A 43 5.19 -0.63 7.05
C LEU A 43 6.08 -1.52 7.93
N THR A 44 5.50 -2.52 8.57
CA THR A 44 6.24 -3.36 9.51
C THR A 44 7.27 -4.22 8.75
N HIS A 45 8.55 -4.02 9.06
CA HIS A 45 9.64 -4.87 8.53
C HIS A 45 9.65 -6.25 9.17
N ILE A 46 9.08 -6.37 10.36
CA ILE A 46 8.93 -7.62 11.06
C ILE A 46 7.86 -8.41 10.29
N PRO A 47 8.16 -9.57 9.69
CA PRO A 47 7.10 -10.50 9.35
C PRO A 47 6.34 -10.74 10.66
N HIS A 48 5.09 -10.31 10.72
CA HIS A 48 4.20 -10.88 11.73
C HIS A 48 4.21 -12.36 11.39
N ASP A 49 5.02 -13.15 12.12
CA ASP A 49 4.87 -14.60 12.19
C ASP A 49 3.39 -14.78 12.39
N GLY A 50 2.73 -15.25 11.32
CA GLY A 50 1.30 -15.15 11.17
C GLY A 50 0.68 -15.71 12.43
N PHE A 51 -0.21 -14.93 13.06
CA PHE A 51 -1.14 -15.37 14.10
C PHE A 51 -0.87 -16.82 14.52
N LEU A 52 0.04 -17.01 15.46
CA LEU A 52 0.18 -18.30 16.14
C LEU A 52 -1.05 -18.41 17.03
N VAL A 53 -2.15 -18.92 16.48
CA VAL A 53 -3.29 -19.43 17.24
C VAL A 53 -3.62 -20.84 16.78
#